data_AF-A0A3D4P1W6-F1
#
_entry.id   AF-A0A3D4P1W6-F1
#
_cell.length_a   1.000
_cell.length_b   1.000
_cell.length_c   1.000
_cell.angle_alpha   90.00
_cell.angle_beta   90.00
_cell.angle_gamma   90.00
#
_symmetry.space_group_name_H-M   'P 1'
#
loop_
_entity.id
_entity.type
_entity.pdbx_description
1 polymer ?
#
loop_
_entity_poly.entity_id
_entity_poly.type
_entity_poly.pdbx_seq_one_letter_code
_entity_poly.pdbx_strand_id
1 'polypeptide(L)'
;MTGTDGRAWSFKDFDRHRLVIVVFSCNHCPTAQAYEDRLIRVCLDYQAKGVGMVMISPNSPKALNLAEMGYTDVGDTLEDMKIRAKDKQFPFPYLYDGDDQKTSLAYGPVATPHVFIFDEKRLLQYAGRVDEQEKPGSGKAEDLRKALDALLAGKKPMPAMTKVFGCSIKWAWKDEYTKQLYREWAELPVNLEPIDLAAVKQTLANSSKKLRLINVWATWCAPCTAEFPELVKTDRMYRGRDFEFVSISADKADKRDRALEFLKKNQASNKNYIFTGESVYPLIEMIDPAWQGALPYTLIVESGGKIVYRCQGMVDPLALRKFIVEHPLIGRYY
;
A
#
# COMPACT_ATOMS: atom_id res chain seq x y z
N MET A 1 -24.25 1.00 2.24
CA MET A 1 -22.82 1.29 2.49
C MET A 1 -22.40 2.48 1.64
N THR A 2 -21.45 3.29 2.11
CA THR A 2 -20.93 4.43 1.35
C THR A 2 -19.87 3.97 0.36
N GLY A 3 -19.98 4.41 -0.88
CA GLY A 3 -19.00 4.14 -1.94
C GLY A 3 -17.91 5.20 -2.04
N THR A 4 -16.84 4.89 -2.76
CA THR A 4 -15.79 5.84 -3.14
C THR A 4 -16.31 6.99 -4.01
N ASP A 5 -17.48 6.83 -4.62
CA ASP A 5 -18.20 7.88 -5.34
C ASP A 5 -18.98 8.84 -4.41
N GLY A 6 -18.95 8.62 -3.10
CA GLY A 6 -19.70 9.38 -2.10
C GLY A 6 -21.19 9.01 -2.01
N ARG A 7 -21.66 8.07 -2.83
CA ARG A 7 -23.05 7.63 -2.85
C ARG A 7 -23.29 6.52 -1.83
N ALA A 8 -24.50 6.48 -1.27
CA ALA A 8 -24.99 5.33 -0.52
C ALA A 8 -25.53 4.25 -1.47
N TRP A 9 -25.00 3.04 -1.36
CA TRP A 9 -25.38 1.87 -2.15
C TRP A 9 -26.08 0.81 -1.31
N SER A 10 -26.99 0.10 -1.96
CA SER A 10 -27.79 -1.00 -1.43
C SER A 10 -27.96 -2.09 -2.51
N PHE A 11 -28.47 -3.27 -2.13
CA PHE A 11 -28.73 -4.33 -3.11
C PHE A 11 -29.76 -3.90 -4.17
N LYS A 12 -30.70 -3.00 -3.83
CA LYS A 12 -31.74 -2.48 -4.75
C LYS A 12 -31.15 -1.74 -5.95
N ASP A 13 -29.97 -1.12 -5.78
CA ASP A 13 -29.28 -0.43 -6.89
C ASP A 13 -28.85 -1.40 -8.01
N PHE A 14 -28.91 -2.71 -7.75
CA PHE A 14 -28.61 -3.76 -8.69
C PHE A 14 -29.84 -4.48 -9.26
N ASP A 15 -31.08 -4.06 -8.95
CA ASP A 15 -32.34 -4.73 -9.37
C ASP A 15 -32.48 -4.93 -10.88
N ARG A 16 -31.88 -4.07 -11.69
CA ARG A 16 -31.83 -4.23 -13.16
C ARG A 16 -30.91 -5.36 -13.65
N HIS A 17 -30.01 -5.86 -12.80
CA HIS A 17 -29.05 -6.89 -13.15
C HIS A 17 -29.59 -8.27 -12.79
N ARG A 18 -29.54 -9.17 -13.77
CA ARG A 18 -29.94 -10.57 -13.64
C ARG A 18 -29.02 -11.32 -12.67
N LEU A 19 -27.72 -11.07 -12.76
CA LEU A 19 -26.73 -11.60 -11.81
C LEU A 19 -26.01 -10.44 -11.11
N VAL A 20 -25.62 -10.64 -9.85
CA VAL A 20 -24.83 -9.67 -9.09
C VAL A 20 -23.61 -10.35 -8.49
N ILE A 21 -22.43 -9.83 -8.81
CA ILE A 21 -21.15 -10.24 -8.24
C ILE A 21 -20.85 -9.31 -7.06
N VAL A 22 -20.66 -9.88 -5.88
CA VAL A 22 -20.12 -9.19 -4.71
C VAL A 22 -18.70 -9.70 -4.47
N VAL A 23 -17.72 -8.80 -4.48
CA VAL A 23 -16.32 -9.13 -4.24
C VAL A 23 -15.86 -8.45 -2.96
N PHE A 24 -15.46 -9.23 -1.96
CA PHE A 24 -14.75 -8.69 -0.81
C PHE A 24 -13.26 -8.59 -1.15
N SER A 25 -12.70 -7.39 -1.15
CA SER A 25 -11.32 -7.09 -1.57
C SER A 25 -10.76 -5.91 -0.78
N CYS A 26 -9.48 -5.55 -0.96
CA CYS A 26 -8.88 -4.40 -0.29
C CYS A 26 -7.68 -3.81 -1.05
N ASN A 27 -7.14 -2.70 -0.56
CA ASN A 27 -6.04 -1.97 -1.22
C ASN A 27 -4.66 -2.46 -0.76
N HIS A 28 -4.54 -2.97 0.47
CA HIS A 28 -3.22 -3.33 1.03
C HIS A 28 -2.76 -4.75 0.67
N CYS A 29 -3.68 -5.69 0.48
CA CYS A 29 -3.34 -7.09 0.26
C CYS A 29 -2.72 -7.27 -1.14
N PRO A 30 -1.51 -7.87 -1.25
CA PRO A 30 -0.90 -8.12 -2.55
C PRO A 30 -1.76 -9.03 -3.43
N THR A 31 -2.36 -10.07 -2.85
CA THR A 31 -3.27 -10.97 -3.58
C THR A 31 -4.49 -10.22 -4.10
N ALA A 32 -5.15 -9.40 -3.28
CA ALA A 32 -6.31 -8.60 -3.69
C ALA A 32 -5.97 -7.65 -4.83
N GLN A 33 -4.87 -6.89 -4.69
CA GLN A 33 -4.39 -5.98 -5.74
C GLN A 33 -4.09 -6.73 -7.05
N ALA A 34 -3.57 -7.96 -7.00
CA ALA A 34 -3.23 -8.75 -8.19
C ALA A 34 -4.46 -9.13 -9.03
N TYR A 35 -5.64 -9.21 -8.41
CA TYR A 35 -6.88 -9.56 -9.10
C TYR A 35 -7.65 -8.37 -9.67
N GLU A 36 -7.31 -7.12 -9.32
CA GLU A 36 -8.05 -5.92 -9.73
C GLU A 36 -8.26 -5.83 -11.24
N ASP A 37 -7.20 -5.98 -12.05
CA ASP A 37 -7.30 -5.88 -13.52
C ASP A 37 -8.15 -7.02 -14.11
N ARG A 38 -8.13 -8.19 -13.50
CA ARG A 38 -8.98 -9.32 -13.90
C ARG A 38 -10.44 -9.04 -13.59
N LEU A 39 -10.73 -8.48 -12.41
CA LEU A 39 -12.09 -8.10 -12.00
C LEU A 39 -12.65 -6.98 -12.87
N ILE A 40 -11.84 -5.97 -13.20
CA ILE A 40 -12.21 -4.92 -14.16
C ILE A 40 -12.61 -5.54 -15.50
N ARG A 41 -11.78 -6.43 -16.07
CA ARG A 41 -12.07 -7.12 -17.34
C ARG A 41 -13.35 -7.95 -17.26
N VAL A 42 -13.55 -8.70 -16.18
CA VAL A 42 -14.79 -9.47 -15.97
C VAL A 42 -16.01 -8.54 -15.93
N CYS A 43 -15.95 -7.41 -15.22
CA CYS A 43 -17.05 -6.46 -15.19
C CYS A 43 -17.39 -5.95 -16.60
N LEU A 44 -16.37 -5.54 -17.37
CA LEU A 44 -16.56 -5.02 -18.73
C LEU A 44 -17.13 -6.06 -19.69
N ASP A 45 -16.70 -7.32 -19.59
CA ASP A 45 -17.14 -8.40 -20.47
C ASP A 45 -18.58 -8.87 -20.21
N TYR A 46 -19.09 -8.68 -18.98
CA TYR A 46 -20.38 -9.23 -18.54
C TYR A 46 -21.45 -8.17 -18.25
N GLN A 47 -21.10 -6.89 -18.12
CA GLN A 47 -22.08 -5.82 -17.84
C GLN A 47 -23.22 -5.77 -18.88
N ALA A 48 -22.89 -5.90 -20.17
CA ALA A 48 -23.88 -5.89 -21.25
C ALA A 48 -24.76 -7.16 -21.28
N LYS A 49 -24.34 -8.21 -20.57
CA LYS A 49 -25.09 -9.47 -20.41
C LYS A 49 -26.01 -9.45 -19.18
N GLY A 50 -26.19 -8.29 -18.57
CA GLY A 50 -27.05 -8.11 -17.39
C GLY A 50 -26.41 -8.53 -16.08
N VAL A 51 -25.06 -8.50 -15.99
CA VAL A 51 -24.33 -8.81 -14.75
C VAL A 51 -23.84 -7.52 -14.10
N GLY A 52 -24.25 -7.27 -12.86
CA GLY A 52 -23.72 -6.19 -12.02
C GLY A 52 -22.54 -6.67 -11.18
N MET A 53 -21.62 -5.78 -10.85
CA MET A 53 -20.52 -6.05 -9.92
C MET A 53 -20.45 -4.96 -8.86
N VAL A 54 -20.11 -5.35 -7.64
CA VAL A 54 -19.77 -4.46 -6.53
C VAL A 54 -18.58 -5.03 -5.77
N MET A 55 -17.64 -4.15 -5.44
CA MET A 55 -16.52 -4.50 -4.56
C MET A 55 -16.76 -3.88 -3.18
N ILE A 56 -16.46 -4.62 -2.12
CA ILE A 56 -16.61 -4.18 -0.74
C ILE A 56 -15.27 -4.33 -0.04
N SER A 57 -14.80 -3.28 0.62
CA SER A 57 -13.70 -3.34 1.57
C SER A 57 -14.23 -3.85 2.91
N PRO A 58 -13.85 -5.07 3.34
CA PRO A 58 -14.29 -5.63 4.61
C PRO A 58 -13.39 -5.18 5.77
N ASN A 59 -12.32 -4.44 5.51
CA ASN A 59 -11.26 -4.20 6.47
C ASN A 59 -11.49 -2.91 7.24
N SER A 60 -11.31 -2.96 8.57
CA SER A 60 -11.24 -1.78 9.40
C SER A 60 -9.81 -1.24 9.47
N PRO A 61 -9.57 0.06 9.22
CA PRO A 61 -8.28 0.71 9.42
C PRO A 61 -7.75 0.60 10.86
N LYS A 62 -8.60 0.35 11.86
CA LYS A 62 -8.18 0.15 13.26
C LYS A 62 -7.30 -1.08 13.44
N ALA A 63 -7.54 -2.12 12.65
CA ALA A 63 -6.83 -3.39 12.72
C ALA A 63 -5.82 -3.59 11.59
N LEU A 64 -5.63 -2.59 10.72
CA LEU A 64 -4.58 -2.57 9.72
C LEU A 64 -3.36 -1.80 10.26
N ASN A 65 -2.19 -2.41 10.24
CA ASN A 65 -0.94 -1.74 10.63
C ASN A 65 -0.04 -1.44 9.43
N LEU A 66 0.91 -0.51 9.60
CA LEU A 66 1.81 -0.10 8.52
C LEU A 66 2.65 -1.26 7.96
N ALA A 67 3.06 -2.25 8.76
CA ALA A 67 3.87 -3.36 8.28
C ALA A 67 3.08 -4.27 7.31
N GLU A 68 1.75 -4.32 7.45
CA GLU A 68 0.86 -5.02 6.50
C GLU A 68 0.67 -4.25 5.19
N MET A 69 1.13 -3.00 5.12
CA MET A 69 1.02 -2.15 3.93
C MET A 69 2.29 -2.16 3.05
N GLY A 70 3.20 -3.12 3.26
CA GLY A 70 4.46 -3.22 2.50
C GLY A 70 4.34 -3.52 1.00
N TYR A 71 3.13 -3.74 0.50
CA TYR A 71 2.81 -4.00 -0.92
C TYR A 71 1.91 -2.94 -1.55
N THR A 72 1.62 -1.86 -0.82
CA THR A 72 0.70 -0.83 -1.28
C THR A 72 1.24 0.56 -1.00
N ASP A 73 0.64 1.53 -1.65
CA ASP A 73 0.86 2.97 -1.49
C ASP A 73 -0.25 3.65 -0.68
N VAL A 74 -1.40 2.99 -0.54
CA VAL A 74 -2.59 3.53 0.15
C VAL A 74 -3.22 2.48 1.07
N GLY A 75 -3.84 2.94 2.17
CA GLY A 75 -4.50 2.07 3.14
C GLY A 75 -5.92 1.65 2.76
N ASP A 76 -6.67 1.12 3.72
CA ASP A 76 -8.07 0.70 3.54
C ASP A 76 -9.08 1.71 4.12
N THR A 77 -8.67 2.95 4.38
CA THR A 77 -9.62 4.01 4.74
C THR A 77 -10.49 4.38 3.54
N LEU A 78 -11.69 4.93 3.77
CA LEU A 78 -12.55 5.37 2.65
C LEU A 78 -11.85 6.41 1.77
N GLU A 79 -11.03 7.31 2.33
CA GLU A 79 -10.28 8.29 1.54
C GLU A 79 -9.18 7.62 0.69
N ASP A 80 -8.44 6.67 1.24
CA ASP A 80 -7.46 5.88 0.48
C ASP A 80 -8.11 5.03 -0.62
N MET A 81 -9.28 4.45 -0.33
CA MET A 81 -10.07 3.72 -1.31
C MET A 81 -10.48 4.60 -2.50
N LYS A 82 -10.78 5.89 -2.29
CA LYS A 82 -11.08 6.83 -3.39
C LYS A 82 -9.86 7.02 -4.29
N ILE A 83 -8.67 7.13 -3.71
CA ILE A 83 -7.41 7.26 -4.45
C ILE A 83 -7.22 6.00 -5.32
N ARG A 84 -7.33 4.81 -4.74
CA ARG A 84 -7.17 3.55 -5.49
C ARG A 84 -8.22 3.39 -6.58
N ALA A 85 -9.49 3.67 -6.28
CA ALA A 85 -10.57 3.56 -7.24
C ALA A 85 -10.39 4.49 -8.45
N LYS A 86 -9.91 5.71 -8.22
CA LYS A 86 -9.57 6.65 -9.28
C LYS A 86 -8.38 6.18 -10.10
N ASP A 87 -7.33 5.71 -9.45
CA ASP A 87 -6.11 5.20 -10.10
C ASP A 87 -6.39 4.00 -11.01
N LYS A 88 -7.18 3.04 -10.53
CA LYS A 88 -7.57 1.83 -11.28
C LYS A 88 -8.76 2.02 -12.19
N GLN A 89 -9.45 3.16 -12.10
CA GLN A 89 -10.67 3.45 -12.87
C GLN A 89 -11.72 2.35 -12.74
N PHE A 90 -12.02 1.92 -11.51
CA PHE A 90 -12.95 0.80 -11.31
C PHE A 90 -14.32 1.08 -11.96
N PRO A 91 -14.81 0.20 -12.86
CA PRO A 91 -16.09 0.38 -13.55
C PRO A 91 -17.30 -0.05 -12.70
N PHE A 92 -17.06 -0.42 -11.44
CA PHE A 92 -18.05 -0.88 -10.49
C PHE A 92 -17.92 -0.10 -9.17
N PRO A 93 -18.99 -0.04 -8.34
CA PRO A 93 -18.92 0.61 -7.04
C PRO A 93 -17.93 -0.10 -6.13
N TYR A 94 -17.09 0.67 -5.43
CA TYR A 94 -16.22 0.19 -4.36
C TYR A 94 -16.67 0.77 -3.02
N LEU A 95 -17.14 -0.10 -2.12
CA LEU A 95 -17.87 0.27 -0.92
C LEU A 95 -17.06 0.00 0.34
N TYR A 96 -17.20 0.89 1.33
CA TYR A 96 -16.63 0.69 2.66
C TYR A 96 -17.70 0.12 3.60
N ASP A 97 -17.41 -1.02 4.24
CA ASP A 97 -18.35 -1.69 5.14
C ASP A 97 -18.35 -1.13 6.57
N GLY A 98 -17.57 -0.07 6.83
CA GLY A 98 -17.51 0.55 8.15
C GLY A 98 -16.76 -0.30 9.19
N ASP A 99 -16.64 0.24 10.40
CA ASP A 99 -15.98 -0.45 11.51
C ASP A 99 -16.93 -1.41 12.25
N ASP A 100 -18.23 -1.39 11.98
CA ASP A 100 -19.17 -2.42 12.45
C ASP A 100 -19.16 -3.67 11.57
N GLN A 101 -18.62 -3.57 10.36
CA GLN A 101 -18.36 -4.65 9.39
C GLN A 101 -19.60 -5.54 9.19
N LYS A 102 -20.78 -4.92 9.24
CA LYS A 102 -22.06 -5.62 9.31
C LYS A 102 -22.33 -6.47 8.07
N THR A 103 -21.96 -5.99 6.88
CA THR A 103 -22.17 -6.74 5.64
C THR A 103 -21.20 -7.91 5.55
N SER A 104 -19.94 -7.69 5.93
CA SER A 104 -18.91 -8.73 5.97
C SER A 104 -19.31 -9.84 6.95
N LEU A 105 -19.81 -9.50 8.14
CA LEU A 105 -20.33 -10.48 9.09
C LEU A 105 -21.51 -11.29 8.53
N ALA A 106 -22.39 -10.66 7.74
CA ALA A 106 -23.54 -11.35 7.13
C ALA A 106 -23.15 -12.28 5.97
N TYR A 107 -22.11 -11.96 5.20
CA TYR A 107 -21.66 -12.75 4.04
C TYR A 107 -20.62 -13.81 4.41
N GLY A 108 -19.79 -13.54 5.41
CA GLY A 108 -18.70 -14.41 5.84
C GLY A 108 -17.53 -14.53 4.86
N PRO A 109 -16.93 -13.42 4.36
CA PRO A 109 -15.71 -13.52 3.59
C PRO A 109 -14.57 -14.02 4.49
N VAL A 110 -13.82 -15.01 4.00
CA VAL A 110 -12.72 -15.62 4.76
C VAL A 110 -11.35 -15.07 4.37
N ALA A 111 -11.24 -14.45 3.19
CA ALA A 111 -10.02 -13.85 2.66
C ALA A 111 -10.35 -12.68 1.70
N THR A 112 -9.32 -11.91 1.35
CA THR A 112 -9.37 -10.93 0.26
C THR A 112 -8.41 -11.37 -0.88
N PRO A 113 -8.91 -11.57 -2.12
CA PRO A 113 -10.30 -11.42 -2.55
C PRO A 113 -11.16 -12.67 -2.28
N HIS A 114 -12.48 -12.48 -2.13
CA HIS A 114 -13.47 -13.56 -2.09
C HIS A 114 -14.73 -13.13 -2.85
N VAL A 115 -15.16 -13.96 -3.81
CA VAL A 115 -16.28 -13.66 -4.71
C VAL A 115 -17.54 -14.40 -4.29
N PHE A 116 -18.67 -13.70 -4.37
CA PHE A 116 -20.02 -14.24 -4.22
C PHE A 116 -20.86 -13.85 -5.44
N ILE A 117 -21.60 -14.79 -6.04
CA ILE A 117 -22.51 -14.51 -7.16
C ILE A 117 -23.94 -14.81 -6.73
N PHE A 118 -24.81 -13.84 -6.92
CA PHE A 118 -26.24 -13.94 -6.64
C PHE A 118 -27.04 -13.92 -7.94
N ASP A 119 -28.11 -14.72 -7.98
CA ASP A 119 -29.04 -14.75 -9.11
C ASP A 119 -30.08 -13.61 -9.06
N GLU A 120 -31.07 -13.68 -9.96
CA GLU A 120 -32.18 -12.74 -10.08
C GLU A 120 -33.09 -12.70 -8.85
N LYS A 121 -33.12 -13.79 -8.06
CA LYS A 121 -33.84 -13.89 -6.79
C LYS A 121 -32.97 -13.52 -5.59
N ARG A 122 -31.73 -13.09 -5.85
CA ARG A 122 -30.68 -12.77 -4.86
C ARG A 122 -30.31 -13.98 -4.01
N LEU A 123 -30.41 -15.18 -4.57
CA LEU A 123 -29.92 -16.40 -3.95
C LEU A 123 -28.45 -16.62 -4.33
N LEU A 124 -27.63 -17.02 -3.36
CA LEU A 124 -26.22 -17.32 -3.58
C LEU A 124 -26.08 -18.56 -4.47
N GLN A 125 -25.35 -18.41 -5.58
CA GLN A 125 -25.11 -19.47 -6.54
C GLN A 125 -23.65 -19.89 -6.64
N TYR A 126 -22.72 -18.98 -6.31
CA TYR A 126 -21.29 -19.26 -6.28
C TYR A 126 -20.63 -18.51 -5.13
N ALA A 127 -19.72 -19.17 -4.41
CA ALA A 127 -18.83 -18.52 -3.45
C ALA A 127 -17.40 -19.10 -3.57
N GLY A 128 -16.41 -18.26 -3.84
CA GLY A 128 -15.03 -18.73 -3.89
C GLY A 128 -14.05 -17.83 -4.63
N ARG A 129 -13.01 -18.43 -5.20
CA ARG A 129 -11.89 -17.74 -5.85
C ARG A 129 -12.27 -17.17 -7.21
N VAL A 130 -11.42 -16.28 -7.71
CA VAL A 130 -11.52 -15.71 -9.05
C VAL A 130 -11.00 -16.69 -10.11
N ASP A 131 -9.81 -17.27 -9.86
CA ASP A 131 -9.18 -18.35 -10.61
C ASP A 131 -8.13 -19.06 -9.73
N GLU A 132 -7.33 -19.98 -10.31
CA GLU A 132 -6.29 -20.74 -9.61
C GLU A 132 -4.92 -20.05 -9.55
N GLN A 133 -4.81 -18.81 -10.03
CA GLN A 133 -3.54 -18.18 -10.38
C GLN A 133 -3.45 -16.75 -9.82
N GLU A 134 -2.83 -16.59 -8.64
CA GLU A 134 -2.70 -15.28 -8.00
C GLU A 134 -1.83 -14.32 -8.83
N LYS A 135 -0.79 -14.84 -9.48
CA LYS A 135 0.16 -14.02 -10.23
C LYS A 135 -0.54 -13.24 -11.36
N PRO A 136 -0.33 -11.91 -11.46
CA PRO A 136 -0.86 -11.14 -12.58
C PRO A 136 -0.38 -11.70 -13.93
N GLY A 137 -1.32 -11.82 -14.88
CA GLY A 137 -1.05 -12.27 -16.24
C GLY A 137 -1.03 -13.79 -16.46
N SER A 138 -1.07 -14.62 -15.40
CA SER A 138 -1.16 -16.09 -15.56
C SER A 138 -2.58 -16.65 -15.48
N GLY A 139 -3.52 -15.90 -14.90
CA GLY A 139 -4.95 -16.25 -14.84
C GLY A 139 -5.83 -15.29 -15.65
N LYS A 140 -7.04 -15.73 -16.00
CA LYS A 140 -8.05 -14.95 -16.73
C LYS A 140 -9.39 -14.91 -16.01
N ALA A 141 -9.44 -15.14 -14.70
CA ALA A 141 -10.66 -15.31 -13.92
C ALA A 141 -11.51 -16.50 -14.38
N GLU A 142 -10.87 -17.62 -14.72
CA GLU A 142 -11.48 -18.81 -15.31
C GLU A 142 -12.66 -19.33 -14.48
N ASP A 143 -12.53 -19.41 -13.15
CA ASP A 143 -13.58 -19.94 -12.29
C ASP A 143 -14.77 -18.99 -12.18
N LEU A 144 -14.50 -17.69 -12.00
CA LEU A 144 -15.54 -16.66 -11.99
C LEU A 144 -16.29 -16.62 -13.33
N ARG A 145 -15.58 -16.65 -14.46
CA ARG A 145 -16.19 -16.65 -15.80
C ARG A 145 -17.02 -17.89 -16.06
N LYS A 146 -16.50 -19.08 -15.73
CA LYS A 146 -17.25 -20.34 -15.85
C LYS A 146 -18.55 -20.32 -15.04
N ALA A 147 -18.51 -19.80 -13.81
CA ALA A 147 -19.69 -19.66 -12.97
C ALA A 147 -20.72 -18.70 -13.59
N LEU A 148 -20.28 -17.54 -14.09
CA LEU A 148 -21.15 -16.58 -14.77
C LEU A 148 -21.77 -17.15 -16.06
N ASP A 149 -20.97 -17.80 -16.90
CA ASP A 149 -21.44 -18.40 -18.15
C ASP A 149 -22.47 -19.51 -17.89
N ALA A 150 -22.22 -20.35 -16.89
CA ALA A 150 -23.18 -21.37 -16.48
C ALA A 150 -24.51 -20.73 -16.05
N LEU A 151 -24.47 -19.71 -15.19
CA LEU A 151 -25.66 -19.03 -14.68
C LEU A 151 -26.44 -18.30 -15.76
N LEU A 152 -25.75 -17.61 -16.68
CA LEU A 152 -26.38 -16.95 -17.82
C LEU A 152 -27.08 -17.95 -18.75
N ALA A 153 -26.50 -19.14 -18.91
CA ALA A 153 -27.09 -20.27 -19.63
C ALA A 153 -28.18 -21.03 -18.84
N GLY A 154 -28.57 -20.57 -17.65
CA GLY A 154 -29.59 -21.22 -16.81
C GLY A 154 -29.12 -22.51 -16.13
N LYS A 155 -27.80 -22.72 -16.02
CA LYS A 155 -27.17 -23.87 -15.36
C LYS A 155 -26.59 -23.46 -14.01
N LYS A 156 -26.38 -24.45 -13.12
CA LYS A 156 -25.66 -24.23 -11.86
C LYS A 156 -24.14 -24.23 -12.08
N PRO A 157 -23.38 -23.36 -11.40
CA PRO A 157 -21.92 -23.44 -11.37
C PRO A 157 -21.46 -24.79 -10.81
N MET A 158 -20.42 -25.37 -11.40
CA MET A 158 -19.81 -26.61 -10.93
C MET A 158 -18.28 -26.47 -10.94
N PRO A 159 -17.63 -26.44 -9.76
CA PRO A 159 -18.23 -26.42 -8.43
C PRO A 159 -18.94 -25.09 -8.12
N ALA A 160 -19.95 -25.13 -7.24
CA ALA A 160 -20.62 -23.92 -6.72
C ALA A 160 -19.82 -23.25 -5.60
N MET A 161 -18.86 -23.97 -5.00
CA MET A 161 -17.94 -23.41 -4.02
C MET A 161 -16.51 -23.81 -4.34
N THR A 162 -15.60 -22.85 -4.25
CA THR A 162 -14.16 -23.10 -4.35
C THR A 162 -13.45 -22.53 -3.13
N LYS A 163 -12.29 -23.10 -2.79
CA LYS A 163 -11.43 -22.54 -1.74
C LYS A 163 -10.84 -21.22 -2.21
N VAL A 164 -10.62 -20.30 -1.28
CA VAL A 164 -9.96 -19.01 -1.54
C VAL A 164 -8.61 -18.93 -0.85
N PHE A 165 -7.72 -18.13 -1.42
CA PHE A 165 -6.42 -17.80 -0.87
C PHE A 165 -6.24 -16.28 -0.90
N GLY A 166 -5.70 -15.71 0.19
CA GLY A 166 -5.52 -14.27 0.33
C GLY A 166 -5.33 -13.85 1.79
N CYS A 167 -5.26 -12.53 2.02
CA CYS A 167 -5.13 -12.00 3.37
C CYS A 167 -6.42 -12.15 4.17
N SER A 168 -6.29 -12.41 5.47
CA SER A 168 -7.40 -12.39 6.42
C SER A 168 -8.03 -11.01 6.53
N ILE A 169 -9.31 -10.99 6.90
CA ILE A 169 -10.06 -9.75 7.13
C ILE A 169 -9.53 -9.01 8.36
N LYS A 170 -9.37 -7.69 8.26
CA LYS A 170 -8.98 -6.81 9.38
C LYS A 170 -10.22 -6.44 10.19
N TRP A 171 -10.57 -7.28 11.16
CA TRP A 171 -11.70 -7.06 12.05
C TRP A 171 -11.40 -5.95 13.06
N ALA A 172 -12.28 -4.96 13.20
CA ALA A 172 -12.08 -3.76 14.02
C ALA A 172 -11.78 -4.08 15.49
N TRP A 173 -12.33 -5.17 16.03
CA TRP A 173 -12.10 -5.63 17.41
C TRP A 173 -10.84 -6.49 17.58
N LYS A 174 -10.07 -6.73 16.51
CA LYS A 174 -8.79 -7.46 16.53
C LYS A 174 -7.60 -6.50 16.36
N ASP A 175 -7.65 -5.35 17.01
CA ASP A 175 -6.65 -4.28 16.90
C ASP A 175 -5.48 -4.40 17.91
N GLU A 176 -5.55 -5.35 18.85
CA GLU A 176 -4.52 -5.52 19.89
C GLU A 176 -3.13 -5.82 19.34
N TYR A 177 -3.02 -6.60 18.26
CA TYR A 177 -1.74 -6.82 17.58
C TYR A 177 -1.15 -5.52 17.04
N THR A 178 -1.98 -4.70 16.38
CA THR A 178 -1.58 -3.39 15.85
C THR A 178 -1.12 -2.45 16.97
N LYS A 179 -1.86 -2.38 18.08
CA LYS A 179 -1.47 -1.58 19.26
C LYS A 179 -0.15 -2.04 19.84
N GLN A 180 0.03 -3.36 19.97
CA GLN A 180 1.26 -3.94 20.50
C GLN A 180 2.47 -3.63 19.61
N LEU A 181 2.33 -3.82 18.30
CA LEU A 181 3.37 -3.49 17.32
C LEU A 181 3.80 -2.02 17.41
N TYR A 182 2.86 -1.09 17.59
CA TYR A 182 3.17 0.34 17.70
C TYR A 182 3.83 0.70 19.03
N ARG A 183 3.50 0.01 20.13
CA ARG A 183 4.25 0.13 21.40
C ARG A 183 5.70 -0.34 21.21
N GLU A 184 5.89 -1.50 20.60
CA GLU A 184 7.23 -2.05 20.31
C GLU A 184 8.05 -1.09 19.43
N TRP A 185 7.42 -0.50 18.41
CA TRP A 185 8.09 0.49 17.56
C TRP A 185 8.47 1.78 18.29
N ALA A 186 7.66 2.22 19.24
CA ALA A 186 7.96 3.40 20.06
C ALA A 186 9.14 3.16 21.01
N GLU A 187 9.39 1.90 21.39
CA GLU A 187 10.49 1.47 22.26
C GLU A 187 11.80 1.21 21.48
N LEU A 188 11.77 1.15 20.15
CA LEU A 188 12.96 0.91 19.35
C LEU A 188 14.00 2.03 19.56
N PRO A 189 15.29 1.68 19.67
CA PRO A 189 16.34 2.67 19.84
C PRO A 189 16.40 3.58 18.61
N VAL A 190 16.48 4.89 18.89
CA VAL A 190 16.73 5.92 17.89
C VAL A 190 18.15 6.43 18.09
N ASN A 191 19.02 6.07 17.15
CA ASN A 191 20.44 6.42 17.15
C ASN A 191 20.72 7.48 16.09
N LEU A 192 21.73 8.32 16.35
CA LEU A 192 22.27 9.30 15.42
C LEU A 192 23.79 9.18 15.42
N GLU A 193 24.34 8.63 14.35
CA GLU A 193 25.77 8.36 14.19
C GLU A 193 26.46 9.44 13.36
N PRO A 194 27.70 9.82 13.66
CA PRO A 194 28.46 10.69 12.77
C PRO A 194 28.73 9.99 11.43
N ILE A 195 28.75 10.74 10.33
CA ILE A 195 29.16 10.25 9.00
C ILE A 195 30.10 11.24 8.33
N ASP A 196 31.19 10.72 7.76
CA ASP A 196 32.12 11.49 6.93
C ASP A 196 31.83 11.32 5.43
N LEU A 197 32.58 12.04 4.59
CA LEU A 197 32.44 11.98 3.12
C LEU A 197 32.65 10.58 2.54
N ALA A 198 33.59 9.80 3.09
CA ALA A 198 33.90 8.47 2.59
C ALA A 198 32.76 7.50 2.89
N ALA A 199 32.17 7.58 4.08
CA ALA A 199 31.01 6.79 4.47
C ALA A 199 29.73 7.23 3.74
N VAL A 200 29.54 8.53 3.45
CA VAL A 200 28.46 9.00 2.56
C VAL A 200 28.58 8.35 1.17
N LYS A 201 29.80 8.32 0.60
CA LYS A 201 30.04 7.64 -0.68
C LYS A 201 29.67 6.15 -0.63
N GLN A 202 29.93 5.45 0.47
CA GLN A 202 29.53 4.05 0.64
C GLN A 202 28.00 3.89 0.76
N THR A 203 27.35 4.83 1.46
CA THR A 203 25.87 4.90 1.55
C THR A 203 25.25 5.09 0.16
N LEU A 204 25.85 5.90 -0.71
CA LEU A 204 25.39 6.10 -2.08
C LEU A 204 25.72 4.91 -2.98
N ALA A 205 26.88 4.26 -2.81
CA ALA A 205 27.25 3.10 -3.60
C ALA A 205 26.28 1.91 -3.41
N ASN A 206 25.56 1.86 -2.28
CA ASN A 206 24.58 0.83 -1.96
C ASN A 206 25.05 -0.59 -2.34
N SER A 207 26.01 -1.11 -1.60
CA SER A 207 26.52 -2.48 -1.77
C SER A 207 25.51 -3.57 -1.36
N SER A 208 24.33 -3.19 -0.86
CA SER A 208 23.26 -4.13 -0.51
C SER A 208 22.38 -4.43 -1.73
N LYS A 209 21.47 -5.40 -1.59
CA LYS A 209 20.41 -5.66 -2.60
C LYS A 209 19.15 -4.84 -2.38
N LYS A 210 19.10 -4.01 -1.34
CA LYS A 210 17.92 -3.25 -0.94
C LYS A 210 17.73 -2.01 -1.80
N LEU A 211 16.49 -1.65 -2.06
CA LEU A 211 16.13 -0.32 -2.55
C LEU A 211 16.32 0.69 -1.41
N ARG A 212 17.26 1.62 -1.56
CA ARG A 212 17.65 2.54 -0.49
C ARG A 212 17.03 3.91 -0.70
N LEU A 213 16.17 4.32 0.22
CA LEU A 213 15.69 5.70 0.32
C LEU A 213 16.72 6.52 1.11
N ILE A 214 17.21 7.62 0.55
CA ILE A 214 18.12 8.55 1.22
C ILE A 214 17.43 9.90 1.30
N ASN A 215 17.35 10.49 2.49
CA ASN A 215 16.86 11.86 2.68
C ASN A 215 17.92 12.71 3.40
N VAL A 216 18.27 13.85 2.79
CA VAL A 216 19.13 14.86 3.39
C VAL A 216 18.25 15.97 3.95
N TRP A 217 18.41 16.27 5.24
CA TRP A 217 17.50 17.14 6.00
C TRP A 217 18.24 17.97 7.06
N ALA A 218 17.58 18.96 7.65
CA ALA A 218 18.10 19.66 8.83
C ALA A 218 16.97 20.14 9.76
N THR A 219 17.26 20.28 11.06
CA THR A 219 16.25 20.67 12.06
C THR A 219 15.77 22.12 11.97
N TRP A 220 16.48 22.97 11.22
CA TRP A 220 16.10 24.36 10.94
C TRP A 220 15.31 24.50 9.62
N CYS A 221 15.26 23.45 8.82
CA CYS A 221 14.56 23.42 7.55
C CYS A 221 13.09 23.01 7.78
N ALA A 222 12.18 23.99 7.72
CA ALA A 222 10.74 23.77 7.93
C ALA A 222 10.14 22.66 7.04
N PRO A 223 10.34 22.64 5.70
CA PRO A 223 9.81 21.56 4.87
C PRO A 223 10.37 20.20 5.25
N CYS A 224 11.66 20.12 5.63
CA CYS A 224 12.29 18.89 6.09
C CYS A 224 11.57 18.32 7.32
N THR A 225 11.32 19.15 8.32
CA THR A 225 10.64 18.71 9.55
C THR A 225 9.18 18.33 9.31
N ALA A 226 8.53 18.94 8.31
CA ALA A 226 7.13 18.68 7.97
C ALA A 226 6.95 17.32 7.27
N GLU A 227 7.86 16.94 6.37
CA GLU A 227 7.77 15.66 5.65
C GLU A 227 8.28 14.46 6.42
N PHE A 228 9.23 14.65 7.35
CA PHE A 228 9.95 13.56 8.00
C PHE A 228 9.04 12.48 8.64
N PRO A 229 7.91 12.83 9.32
CA PRO A 229 6.99 11.82 9.83
C PRO A 229 6.46 10.87 8.74
N GLU A 230 6.21 11.36 7.53
CA GLU A 230 5.71 10.56 6.41
C GLU A 230 6.81 9.65 5.82
N LEU A 231 8.07 10.08 5.88
CA LEU A 231 9.22 9.23 5.55
C LEU A 231 9.39 8.10 6.57
N VAL A 232 9.23 8.38 7.86
CA VAL A 232 9.25 7.34 8.90
C VAL A 232 8.11 6.35 8.70
N LYS A 233 6.89 6.80 8.38
CA LYS A 233 5.76 5.91 8.03
C LYS A 233 6.08 5.06 6.81
N THR A 234 6.68 5.64 5.77
CA THR A 234 7.13 4.92 4.56
C THR A 234 8.14 3.83 4.91
N ASP A 235 9.10 4.12 5.79
CA ASP A 235 10.02 3.11 6.31
C ASP A 235 9.28 2.04 7.13
N ARG A 236 8.28 2.38 7.96
CA ARG A 236 7.45 1.39 8.66
C ARG A 236 6.68 0.47 7.72
N MET A 237 6.25 0.98 6.56
CA MET A 237 5.56 0.18 5.54
C MET A 237 6.50 -0.82 4.88
N TYR A 238 7.68 -0.37 4.46
CA TYR A 238 8.52 -1.17 3.55
C TYR A 238 9.71 -1.86 4.22
N ARG A 239 10.13 -1.50 5.45
CA ARG A 239 11.35 -2.07 6.08
C ARG A 239 11.35 -3.59 6.30
N GLY A 240 10.18 -4.23 6.25
CA GLY A 240 10.05 -5.69 6.28
C GLY A 240 10.44 -6.36 4.96
N ARG A 241 10.82 -5.58 3.94
CA ARG A 241 11.15 -6.01 2.59
C ARG A 241 12.62 -5.69 2.25
N ASP A 242 13.00 -5.89 1.00
CA ASP A 242 14.29 -5.45 0.45
C ASP A 242 14.33 -3.92 0.25
N PHE A 243 14.03 -3.19 1.32
CA PHE A 243 13.98 -1.73 1.41
C PHE A 243 14.75 -1.27 2.66
N GLU A 244 15.38 -0.11 2.59
CA GLU A 244 15.88 0.57 3.77
C GLU A 244 15.81 2.10 3.63
N PHE A 245 15.57 2.78 4.75
CA PHE A 245 15.64 4.22 4.85
C PHE A 245 16.93 4.67 5.57
N VAL A 246 17.66 5.58 4.94
CA VAL A 246 18.82 6.28 5.50
C VAL A 246 18.51 7.78 5.53
N SER A 247 18.61 8.39 6.71
CA SER A 247 18.53 9.85 6.83
C SER A 247 19.91 10.43 7.13
N ILE A 248 20.24 11.57 6.52
CA ILE A 248 21.50 12.29 6.75
C ILE A 248 21.15 13.72 7.14
N SER A 249 21.39 14.07 8.40
CA SER A 249 21.27 15.44 8.89
C SER A 249 22.45 16.28 8.40
N ALA A 250 22.12 17.42 7.79
CA ALA A 250 23.01 18.51 7.42
C ALA A 250 23.05 19.62 8.50
N ASP A 251 22.51 19.35 9.70
CA ASP A 251 22.78 20.20 10.86
C ASP A 251 24.28 20.20 11.17
N LYS A 252 24.78 21.29 11.76
CA LYS A 252 26.16 21.32 12.26
C LYS A 252 26.36 20.25 13.34
N ALA A 253 27.55 19.67 13.42
CA ALA A 253 27.87 18.62 14.37
C ALA A 253 27.60 19.01 15.85
N ASP A 254 27.76 20.28 16.21
CA ASP A 254 27.45 20.82 17.54
C ASP A 254 25.94 20.88 17.85
N LYS A 255 25.07 20.63 16.85
CA LYS A 255 23.61 20.52 17.00
C LYS A 255 23.10 19.09 17.02
N ARG A 256 24.00 18.10 17.17
CA ARG A 256 23.66 16.67 17.23
C ARG A 256 22.51 16.36 18.18
N ASP A 257 22.50 16.92 19.38
CA ASP A 257 21.47 16.59 20.38
C ASP A 257 20.08 17.06 19.96
N ARG A 258 19.98 18.23 19.32
CA ARG A 258 18.72 18.75 18.74
C ARG A 258 18.22 17.84 17.62
N ALA A 259 19.10 17.39 16.74
CA ALA A 259 18.75 16.45 15.67
C ALA A 259 18.30 15.09 16.24
N LEU A 260 19.01 14.57 17.25
CA LEU A 260 18.64 13.33 17.92
C LEU A 260 17.30 13.42 18.64
N GLU A 261 17.01 14.54 19.30
CA GLU A 261 15.70 14.78 19.94
C GLU A 261 14.57 14.80 18.91
N PHE A 262 14.77 15.46 17.76
CA PHE A 262 13.82 15.44 16.65
C PHE A 262 13.57 14.01 16.13
N LEU A 263 14.62 13.22 15.93
CA LEU A 263 14.51 11.82 15.51
C LEU A 263 13.74 10.97 16.53
N LYS A 264 14.04 11.14 17.83
CA LYS A 264 13.34 10.44 18.92
C LYS A 264 11.85 10.79 18.96
N LYS A 265 11.50 12.08 18.83
CA LYS A 265 10.12 12.55 18.75
C LYS A 265 9.35 11.89 17.60
N ASN A 266 10.02 11.64 16.49
CA ASN A 266 9.44 10.98 15.31
C ASN A 266 9.56 9.45 15.35
N GLN A 267 10.12 8.85 16.42
CA GLN A 267 10.37 7.41 16.53
C GLN A 267 11.14 6.83 15.32
N ALA A 268 12.10 7.62 14.83
CA ALA A 268 12.85 7.36 13.61
C ALA A 268 13.94 6.30 13.83
N SER A 269 13.54 5.04 13.98
CA SER A 269 14.46 3.92 14.25
C SER A 269 15.16 3.39 12.99
N ASN A 270 15.13 4.14 11.89
CA ASN A 270 15.91 3.87 10.68
C ASN A 270 17.40 4.22 10.90
N LYS A 271 18.24 4.02 9.88
CA LYS A 271 19.63 4.48 9.95
C LYS A 271 19.65 6.01 9.86
N ASN A 272 20.13 6.68 10.89
CA ASN A 272 20.28 8.13 10.89
C ASN A 272 21.73 8.52 11.10
N TYR A 273 22.17 9.45 10.27
CA TYR A 273 23.50 10.01 10.32
C TYR A 273 23.46 11.53 10.50
N ILE A 274 24.50 12.09 11.10
CA ILE A 274 24.79 13.53 11.08
C ILE A 274 26.14 13.74 10.40
N PHE A 275 26.16 14.60 9.39
CA PHE A 275 27.38 14.88 8.64
C PHE A 275 28.37 15.69 9.48
N THR A 276 29.63 15.25 9.56
CA THR A 276 30.66 15.87 10.42
C THR A 276 31.67 16.74 9.67
N GLY A 277 31.50 16.94 8.36
CA GLY A 277 32.37 17.85 7.62
C GLY A 277 32.24 19.30 8.07
N GLU A 278 33.34 20.06 7.99
CA GLU A 278 33.38 21.49 8.38
C GLU A 278 32.42 22.36 7.58
N SER A 279 32.10 21.94 6.35
CA SER A 279 31.23 22.62 5.40
C SER A 279 30.30 21.62 4.72
N VAL A 280 29.07 22.04 4.41
CA VAL A 280 28.06 21.18 3.77
C VAL A 280 28.29 20.99 2.27
N TYR A 281 29.05 21.86 1.60
CA TYR A 281 29.23 21.79 0.13
C TYR A 281 29.83 20.46 -0.36
N PRO A 282 30.87 19.89 0.29
CA PRO A 282 31.32 18.54 -0.06
C PRO A 282 30.23 17.46 0.05
N LEU A 283 29.31 17.57 1.03
CA LEU A 283 28.17 16.66 1.14
C LEU A 283 27.25 16.81 -0.09
N ILE A 284 26.94 18.04 -0.50
CA ILE A 284 26.09 18.33 -1.67
C ILE A 284 26.68 17.69 -2.93
N GLU A 285 27.95 17.98 -3.21
CA GLU A 285 28.68 17.43 -4.37
C GLU A 285 28.77 15.89 -4.35
N MET A 286 28.89 15.30 -3.15
CA MET A 286 28.96 13.85 -2.99
C MET A 286 27.60 13.18 -3.23
N ILE A 287 26.52 13.76 -2.69
CA ILE A 287 25.16 13.17 -2.73
C ILE A 287 24.64 13.08 -4.16
N ASP A 288 24.68 14.19 -4.90
CA ASP A 288 24.28 14.23 -6.29
C ASP A 288 24.85 15.49 -6.96
N PRO A 289 25.71 15.37 -7.98
CA PRO A 289 26.21 16.52 -8.74
C PRO A 289 25.11 17.36 -9.40
N ALA A 290 23.90 16.83 -9.56
CA ALA A 290 22.74 17.57 -10.07
C ALA A 290 22.00 18.37 -8.97
N TRP A 291 22.31 18.16 -7.70
CA TRP A 291 21.67 18.85 -6.57
C TRP A 291 22.34 20.18 -6.27
N GLN A 292 21.55 21.25 -6.20
CA GLN A 292 22.06 22.60 -5.91
C GLN A 292 22.18 22.92 -4.41
N GLY A 293 21.92 21.94 -3.53
CA GLY A 293 22.08 22.08 -2.08
C GLY A 293 20.82 22.51 -1.30
N ALA A 294 19.70 22.76 -1.97
CA ALA A 294 18.44 23.09 -1.30
C ALA A 294 17.85 21.87 -0.58
N LEU A 295 17.52 22.02 0.71
CA LEU A 295 16.90 20.98 1.52
C LEU A 295 15.36 21.09 1.53
N PRO A 296 14.63 19.99 1.74
CA PRO A 296 15.13 18.61 1.80
C PRO A 296 15.52 18.09 0.41
N TYR A 297 16.33 17.03 0.40
CA TYR A 297 16.68 16.32 -0.83
C TYR A 297 16.53 14.83 -0.66
N THR A 298 15.68 14.21 -1.49
CA THR A 298 15.33 12.79 -1.40
C THR A 298 15.79 12.05 -2.66
N LEU A 299 16.46 10.92 -2.45
CA LEU A 299 16.93 10.00 -3.48
C LEU A 299 16.40 8.59 -3.23
N ILE A 300 16.19 7.84 -4.31
CA ILE A 300 16.13 6.38 -4.24
C ILE A 300 17.28 5.80 -5.05
N VAL A 301 18.02 4.90 -4.42
CA VAL A 301 19.25 4.32 -4.95
C VAL A 301 19.16 2.79 -4.96
N GLU A 302 19.35 2.20 -6.14
CA GLU A 302 19.47 0.76 -6.33
C GLU A 302 20.87 0.25 -5.91
N SER A 303 21.03 -1.07 -5.91
CA SER A 303 22.35 -1.69 -5.73
C SER A 303 23.36 -1.17 -6.76
N GLY A 304 24.60 -0.91 -6.32
CA GLY A 304 25.66 -0.37 -7.19
C GLY A 304 25.58 1.14 -7.44
N GLY A 305 24.72 1.86 -6.71
CA GLY A 305 24.71 3.32 -6.65
C GLY A 305 23.93 4.01 -7.76
N LYS A 306 23.09 3.27 -8.49
CA LYS A 306 22.21 3.84 -9.51
C LYS A 306 21.05 4.58 -8.84
N ILE A 307 21.05 5.91 -9.00
CA ILE A 307 19.95 6.78 -8.56
C ILE A 307 18.79 6.65 -9.55
N VAL A 308 17.63 6.18 -9.06
CA VAL A 308 16.41 5.97 -9.85
C VAL A 308 15.29 6.97 -9.54
N TYR A 309 15.44 7.76 -8.48
CA TYR A 309 14.51 8.81 -8.09
C TYR A 309 15.27 10.01 -7.50
N ARG A 310 14.80 11.22 -7.80
CA ARG A 310 15.30 12.49 -7.26
C ARG A 310 14.13 13.40 -6.92
N CYS A 311 14.16 14.03 -5.76
CA CYS A 311 13.22 15.07 -5.39
C CYS A 311 13.95 16.16 -4.57
N GLN A 312 13.96 17.38 -5.11
CA GLN A 312 14.38 18.57 -4.37
C GLN A 312 13.13 19.26 -3.80
N GLY A 313 13.16 19.58 -2.51
CA GLY A 313 12.00 20.08 -1.79
C GLY A 313 11.15 18.95 -1.22
N MET A 314 9.98 19.34 -0.69
CA MET A 314 9.11 18.43 0.05
C MET A 314 8.56 17.32 -0.86
N VAL A 315 8.72 16.07 -0.45
CA VAL A 315 8.21 14.93 -1.21
C VAL A 315 6.70 14.79 -1.06
N ASP A 316 6.01 14.41 -2.14
CA ASP A 316 4.63 13.89 -2.05
C ASP A 316 4.69 12.43 -1.57
N PRO A 317 4.18 12.11 -0.36
CA PRO A 317 4.24 10.76 0.19
C PRO A 317 3.53 9.72 -0.67
N LEU A 318 2.41 10.09 -1.32
CA LEU A 318 1.66 9.17 -2.17
C LEU A 318 2.48 8.84 -3.43
N ALA A 319 3.03 9.86 -4.09
CA ALA A 319 3.86 9.66 -5.27
C ALA A 319 5.11 8.84 -4.97
N LEU A 320 5.78 9.11 -3.84
CA LEU A 320 6.94 8.36 -3.38
C LEU A 320 6.61 6.88 -3.13
N ARG A 321 5.55 6.62 -2.36
CA ARG A 321 5.10 5.26 -2.04
C ARG A 321 4.69 4.50 -3.29
N LYS A 322 3.97 5.15 -4.21
CA LYS A 322 3.60 4.59 -5.52
C LYS A 322 4.83 4.20 -6.34
N PHE A 323 5.82 5.08 -6.43
CA PHE A 323 7.10 4.77 -7.09
C PHE A 323 7.78 3.55 -6.45
N ILE A 324 7.83 3.49 -5.11
CA ILE A 324 8.45 2.37 -4.38
C ILE A 324 7.76 1.05 -4.72
N VAL A 325 6.43 0.96 -4.62
CA VAL A 325 5.71 -0.32 -4.85
C VAL A 325 5.60 -0.70 -6.32
N GLU A 326 5.82 0.23 -7.26
CA GLU A 326 5.91 -0.07 -8.69
C GLU A 326 7.33 -0.46 -9.11
N HIS A 327 8.32 -0.20 -8.26
CA HIS A 327 9.70 -0.57 -8.53
C HIS A 327 9.88 -2.09 -8.55
N PRO A 328 10.57 -2.69 -9.54
CA PRO A 328 10.70 -4.15 -9.67
C PRO A 328 11.34 -4.88 -8.47
N LEU A 329 12.17 -4.18 -7.68
CA LEU A 329 12.77 -4.73 -6.45
C LEU A 329 11.76 -4.87 -5.29
N ILE A 330 10.65 -4.16 -5.36
CA ILE A 330 9.60 -4.16 -4.35
C ILE A 330 8.34 -4.77 -4.97
N GLY A 331 7.66 -4.09 -5.89
CA GLY A 331 6.46 -4.63 -6.51
C GLY A 331 5.24 -4.68 -5.56
N ARG A 332 4.05 -4.65 -6.16
CA ARG A 332 2.76 -4.72 -5.46
C ARG A 332 2.32 -6.15 -5.12
N TYR A 333 3.03 -7.14 -5.65
CA TYR A 333 2.65 -8.55 -5.65
C TYR A 333 3.87 -9.43 -5.37
N TYR A 334 3.62 -10.71 -5.06
CA TYR A 334 4.64 -11.75 -4.93
C TYR A 334 5.18 -12.24 -6.28
#